data_AF-A0A1G7R6H9-F1
#
_entry.id   AF-A0A1G7R6H9-F1
#
_cell.length_a   1.000
_cell.length_b   1.000
_cell.length_c   1.000
_cell.angle_alpha   90.00
_cell.angle_beta   90.00
_cell.angle_gamma   90.00
#
_symmetry.space_group_name_H-M   'P 1'
#
loop_
_entity.id
_entity.type
_entity.pdbx_description
1 polymer ?
#
loop_
_entity_poly.entity_id
_entity_poly.type
_entity_poly.pdbx_seq_one_letter_code
_entity_poly.pdbx_strand_id
1 'polypeptide(L)'
;MSNTHTASDGNATTRAETIRWARERIEDHRTDDGEFVVACRDTGVRPEPVTDARFASYADAERACSAARQYRAAMRELDPELTQHDFVVSTVDDGAVELAAVREATDSRRANGLPHSRQTVTLAGSGNDEWLRVENGPVVHFTGPDSLLDDEFVTRQLDSKLGEDA
;
A
#
# COMPACT_ATOMS: atom_id res chain seq x y z
N MET A 1 0.04 15.63 50.71
CA MET A 1 1.25 15.86 49.90
C MET A 1 1.83 14.48 49.61
N SER A 2 1.30 13.81 48.59
CA SER A 2 1.88 13.67 47.23
C SER A 2 2.91 12.54 47.21
N ASN A 3 2.59 11.44 46.53
CA ASN A 3 3.54 10.46 45.98
C ASN A 3 2.80 9.50 45.02
N THR A 4 2.78 9.82 43.72
CA THR A 4 2.36 8.92 42.63
C THR A 4 3.21 9.02 41.36
N HIS A 5 4.36 9.72 41.39
CA HIS A 5 5.11 10.01 40.15
C HIS A 5 6.00 8.86 39.64
N THR A 6 6.37 7.87 40.47
CA THR A 6 7.44 6.92 40.14
C THR A 6 7.06 5.84 39.10
N ALA A 7 5.80 5.40 39.03
CA ALA A 7 5.41 4.34 38.10
C ALA A 7 5.28 4.81 36.63
N SER A 8 4.86 6.06 36.42
CA SER A 8 4.74 6.66 35.08
C SER A 8 6.12 6.94 34.47
N ASP A 9 7.10 7.31 35.30
CA ASP A 9 8.46 7.69 34.89
C ASP A 9 9.28 6.47 34.40
N GLY A 10 9.06 5.31 35.03
CA GLY A 10 9.66 4.03 34.61
C GLY A 10 9.20 3.57 33.22
N ASN A 11 7.89 3.63 32.94
CA ASN A 11 7.38 3.31 31.60
C ASN A 11 7.86 4.33 30.56
N ALA A 12 7.96 5.62 30.92
CA ALA A 12 8.47 6.66 30.00
C ALA A 12 9.91 6.40 29.57
N THR A 13 10.76 6.01 30.53
CA THR A 13 12.15 5.65 30.28
C THR A 13 12.25 4.45 29.33
N THR A 14 11.50 3.38 29.58
CA THR A 14 11.49 2.19 28.70
C THR A 14 11.03 2.53 27.28
N ARG A 15 10.01 3.36 27.11
CA ARG A 15 9.54 3.81 25.78
C ARG A 15 10.59 4.63 25.04
N ALA A 16 11.24 5.56 25.73
CA ALA A 16 12.33 6.35 25.16
C ALA A 16 13.51 5.46 24.73
N GLU A 17 13.82 4.42 25.51
CA GLU A 17 14.83 3.41 25.14
C GLU A 17 14.41 2.60 23.90
N THR A 18 13.16 2.15 23.81
CA THR A 18 12.65 1.45 22.61
C THR A 18 12.71 2.33 21.37
N ILE A 19 12.33 3.60 21.50
CA ILE A 19 12.38 4.58 20.42
C ILE A 19 13.82 4.78 19.92
N ARG A 20 14.76 4.96 20.84
CA ARG A 20 16.18 5.14 20.52
C ARG A 20 16.77 3.88 19.88
N TRP A 21 16.56 2.72 20.50
CA TRP A 21 17.01 1.42 19.98
C TRP A 21 16.49 1.18 18.56
N ALA A 22 15.21 1.46 18.30
CA ALA A 22 14.63 1.26 16.99
C ALA A 22 15.27 2.16 15.91
N ARG A 23 15.55 3.44 16.24
CA ARG A 23 16.25 4.36 15.33
C ARG A 23 17.67 3.86 15.03
N GLU A 24 18.44 3.51 16.06
CA GLU A 24 19.79 2.94 15.91
C GLU A 24 19.75 1.68 15.04
N ARG A 25 18.80 0.78 15.29
CA ARG A 25 18.65 -0.47 14.55
C ARG A 25 18.33 -0.28 13.06
N ILE A 26 17.56 0.74 12.71
CA ILE A 26 17.23 1.07 11.33
C ILE A 26 18.46 1.68 10.63
N GLU A 27 19.15 2.58 11.31
CA GLU A 27 20.34 3.23 10.77
C GLU A 27 21.49 2.23 10.55
N ASP A 28 21.69 1.28 11.46
CA ASP A 28 22.71 0.21 11.33
C ASP A 28 22.56 -0.61 10.04
N HIS A 29 21.34 -0.73 9.52
CA HIS A 29 21.03 -1.50 8.31
C HIS A 29 20.91 -0.63 7.06
N ARG A 30 20.94 0.70 7.22
CA ARG A 30 20.75 1.64 6.13
C ARG A 30 21.94 1.61 5.18
N THR A 31 21.63 1.75 3.90
CA THR A 31 22.59 1.97 2.83
C THR A 31 22.07 3.07 1.90
N ASP A 32 22.96 3.69 1.13
CA ASP A 32 22.61 4.77 0.20
C ASP A 32 21.88 4.24 -1.05
N ASP A 33 22.28 3.06 -1.53
CA ASP A 33 21.84 2.49 -2.82
C ASP A 33 21.16 1.11 -2.66
N GLY A 34 20.50 0.89 -1.54
CA GLY A 34 19.77 -0.37 -1.27
C GLY A 34 18.55 -0.56 -2.17
N GLU A 35 18.32 -1.80 -2.61
CA GLU A 35 17.18 -2.19 -3.45
C GLU A 35 15.87 -2.27 -2.67
N PHE A 36 15.94 -2.44 -1.34
CA PHE A 36 14.78 -2.65 -0.49
C PHE A 36 14.44 -1.42 0.34
N VAL A 37 13.15 -1.20 0.55
CA VAL A 37 12.60 -0.12 1.39
C VAL A 37 11.54 -0.68 2.34
N VAL A 38 11.19 0.12 3.35
CA VAL A 38 10.05 -0.15 4.23
C VAL A 38 9.00 0.94 3.99
N ALA A 39 7.79 0.54 3.62
CA ALA A 39 6.71 1.44 3.29
C ALA A 39 5.39 1.00 3.93
N CYS A 40 4.43 1.92 4.06
CA CYS A 40 3.08 1.58 4.46
C CYS A 40 2.41 0.76 3.34
N ARG A 41 1.84 -0.40 3.68
CA ARG A 41 1.19 -1.33 2.74
C ARG A 41 0.15 -0.65 1.86
N ASP A 42 -0.70 0.20 2.46
CA ASP A 42 -1.88 0.73 1.78
C ASP A 42 -1.59 1.99 0.96
N THR A 43 -0.54 2.73 1.33
CA THR A 43 -0.29 4.09 0.79
C THR A 43 1.07 4.24 0.13
N GLY A 44 1.99 3.30 0.33
CA GLY A 44 3.38 3.40 -0.12
C GLY A 44 4.21 4.47 0.58
N VAL A 45 3.62 5.27 1.50
CA VAL A 45 4.33 6.35 2.18
C VAL A 45 5.37 5.79 3.16
N ARG A 46 6.46 6.55 3.35
CA ARG A 46 7.62 6.17 4.19
C ARG A 46 7.81 7.17 5.34
N PRO A 47 6.90 7.16 6.33
CA PRO A 47 6.97 8.05 7.47
C PRO A 47 8.13 7.68 8.41
N GLU A 48 8.45 8.58 9.34
CA GLU A 48 9.39 8.30 10.43
C GLU A 48 9.03 6.96 11.12
N PRO A 49 10.03 6.09 11.36
CA PRO A 49 11.48 6.35 11.31
C PRO A 49 12.18 5.90 10.01
N VAL A 50 11.45 5.48 8.98
CA VAL A 50 12.02 4.85 7.76
C VAL A 50 12.13 5.81 6.58
N THR A 51 12.05 7.11 6.86
CA THR A 51 12.11 8.16 5.84
C THR A 51 13.44 8.09 5.07
N ASP A 52 13.33 7.88 3.76
CA ASP A 52 14.44 7.71 2.83
C ASP A 52 15.44 6.60 3.19
N ALA A 53 15.06 5.67 4.07
CA ALA A 53 15.88 4.52 4.41
C ALA A 53 15.80 3.48 3.27
N ARG A 54 16.97 3.01 2.85
CA ARG A 54 17.14 1.90 1.91
C ARG A 54 18.01 0.82 2.53
N PHE A 55 17.81 -0.41 2.11
CA PHE A 55 18.44 -1.59 2.69
C PHE A 55 19.01 -2.48 1.57
N ALA A 56 20.20 -3.03 1.80
CA ALA A 56 20.90 -3.83 0.81
C ALA A 56 20.25 -5.20 0.58
N SER A 57 19.58 -5.73 1.60
CA SER A 57 18.91 -7.03 1.54
C SER A 57 17.50 -6.99 2.13
N TYR A 58 16.65 -7.91 1.68
CA TYR A 58 15.34 -8.13 2.26
C TYR A 58 15.41 -8.40 3.77
N ALA A 59 16.42 -9.16 4.22
CA ALA A 59 16.58 -9.49 5.63
C ALA A 59 16.94 -8.26 6.49
N ASP A 60 17.72 -7.32 5.96
CA ASP A 60 18.01 -6.04 6.61
C ASP A 60 16.75 -5.17 6.67
N ALA A 61 16.00 -5.11 5.57
CA ALA A 61 14.72 -4.39 5.50
C ALA A 61 13.67 -4.98 6.44
N GLU A 62 13.60 -6.30 6.60
CA GLU A 62 12.67 -6.96 7.54
C GLU A 62 13.02 -6.60 9.00
N ARG A 63 14.31 -6.60 9.34
CA ARG A 63 14.78 -6.16 10.67
C ARG A 63 14.42 -4.70 10.92
N ALA A 64 14.62 -3.83 9.94
CA ALA A 64 14.24 -2.43 10.01
C ALA A 64 12.71 -2.24 10.11
N CYS A 65 11.92 -3.04 9.38
CA CYS A 65 10.46 -3.04 9.45
C CYS A 65 9.95 -3.41 10.86
N SER A 66 10.53 -4.45 11.46
CA SER A 66 10.23 -4.82 12.85
C SER A 66 10.59 -3.70 13.84
N ALA A 67 11.76 -3.07 13.67
CA ALA A 67 12.16 -1.92 14.48
C ALA A 67 11.20 -0.72 14.29
N ALA A 68 10.77 -0.42 13.07
CA ALA A 68 9.83 0.65 12.77
C ALA A 68 8.45 0.43 13.41
N ARG A 69 7.96 -0.82 13.45
CA ARG A 69 6.73 -1.19 14.17
C ARG A 69 6.87 -0.92 15.67
N GLN A 70 7.99 -1.31 16.27
CA GLN A 70 8.27 -1.06 17.69
C GLN A 70 8.38 0.44 18.00
N TYR A 71 9.06 1.21 17.15
CA TYR A 71 9.12 2.66 17.25
C TYR A 71 7.73 3.28 17.26
N ARG A 72 6.87 2.94 16.29
CA ARG A 72 5.51 3.53 16.21
C ARG A 72 4.60 3.08 17.33
N ALA A 73 4.76 1.85 17.83
CA ALA A 73 4.02 1.38 19.00
C ALA A 73 4.40 2.21 20.24
N ALA A 74 5.69 2.36 20.53
CA ALA A 74 6.17 3.16 21.65
C ALA A 74 5.79 4.65 21.51
N MET A 75 5.87 5.20 20.30
CA MET A 75 5.42 6.58 20.03
C MET A 75 3.92 6.77 20.24
N ARG A 76 3.09 5.78 19.90
CA ARG A 76 1.63 5.89 20.07
C ARG A 76 1.19 5.90 21.53
N GLU A 77 1.98 5.28 22.41
CA GLU A 77 1.77 5.39 23.85
C GLU A 77 2.08 6.80 24.38
N LEU A 78 2.87 7.59 23.66
CA LEU A 78 3.16 8.99 23.97
C LEU A 78 2.18 9.95 23.28
N ASP A 79 1.82 9.63 22.04
CA ASP A 79 0.88 10.37 21.19
C ASP A 79 -0.17 9.40 20.62
N PRO A 80 -1.33 9.25 21.29
CA PRO A 80 -2.39 8.36 20.84
C PRO A 80 -3.02 8.74 19.49
N GLU A 81 -2.87 10.00 19.04
CA GLU A 81 -3.42 10.47 17.76
C GLU A 81 -2.52 10.09 16.57
N LEU A 82 -1.34 9.52 16.84
CA LEU A 82 -0.39 9.11 15.82
C LEU A 82 -0.98 8.01 14.90
N THR A 83 -1.06 8.34 13.61
CA THR A 83 -1.60 7.47 12.55
C THR A 83 -1.02 6.05 12.59
N GLN A 84 -1.88 5.05 12.38
CA GLN A 84 -1.46 3.66 12.24
C GLN A 84 -1.03 3.40 10.80
N HIS A 85 0.15 2.80 10.65
CA HIS A 85 0.65 2.33 9.35
C HIS A 85 1.04 0.87 9.51
N ASP A 86 0.51 0.01 8.64
CA ASP A 86 1.03 -1.34 8.49
C ASP A 86 2.26 -1.29 7.58
N PHE A 87 3.44 -1.53 8.14
CA PHE A 87 4.69 -1.52 7.38
C PHE A 87 4.96 -2.86 6.71
N VAL A 88 5.42 -2.81 5.46
CA VAL A 88 5.89 -3.96 4.68
C VAL A 88 7.24 -3.64 4.04
N VAL A 89 7.98 -4.69 3.69
CA VAL A 89 9.20 -4.57 2.87
C VAL A 89 8.79 -4.62 1.41
N SER A 90 9.34 -3.72 0.60
CA SER A 90 9.16 -3.71 -0.85
C SER A 90 10.47 -3.35 -1.55
N THR A 91 10.55 -3.54 -2.86
CA THR A 91 11.65 -2.99 -3.65
C THR A 91 11.40 -1.50 -3.96
N VAL A 92 12.44 -0.77 -4.33
CA VAL A 92 12.33 0.66 -4.71
C VAL A 92 11.35 0.87 -5.88
N ASP A 93 11.16 -0.14 -6.74
CA ASP A 93 10.32 -0.07 -7.94
C ASP A 93 8.87 -0.58 -7.76
N ASP A 94 8.54 -1.18 -6.61
CA ASP A 94 7.26 -1.89 -6.34
C ASP A 94 6.02 -0.95 -6.21
N GLY A 95 6.14 0.30 -6.65
CA GLY A 95 5.11 1.34 -6.56
C GLY A 95 4.46 1.72 -7.89
N ALA A 96 4.91 1.17 -9.01
CA ALA A 96 4.37 1.48 -10.33
C ALA A 96 3.59 0.26 -10.87
N VAL A 97 2.28 0.23 -10.63
CA VAL A 97 1.39 -0.53 -11.52
C VAL A 97 1.35 0.26 -12.83
N GLU A 98 2.00 -0.25 -13.86
CA GLU A 98 2.03 0.39 -15.18
C GLU A 98 0.85 -0.11 -16.02
N LEU A 99 0.18 0.83 -16.69
CA LEU A 99 -0.76 0.52 -17.76
C LEU A 99 0.02 -0.01 -18.97
N ALA A 100 0.27 -1.32 -19.00
CA ALA A 100 1.13 -1.94 -19.99
C ALA A 100 0.55 -1.89 -21.42
N ALA A 101 -0.76 -1.99 -21.56
CA ALA A 101 -1.41 -1.85 -22.87
C ALA A 101 -2.92 -1.53 -22.76
N VAL A 102 -3.39 -0.69 -23.68
CA VAL A 102 -4.81 -0.56 -24.02
C VAL A 102 -4.97 -0.93 -25.48
N ARG A 103 -5.74 -1.98 -25.78
CA ARG A 103 -6.03 -2.40 -27.16
C ARG A 103 -7.52 -2.24 -27.43
N GLU A 104 -7.85 -1.52 -28.49
CA GLU A 104 -9.20 -1.43 -29.02
C GLU A 104 -9.27 -2.17 -30.36
N ALA A 105 -10.11 -3.21 -30.44
CA ALA A 105 -10.38 -3.93 -31.68
C ALA A 105 -11.85 -3.72 -32.09
N THR A 106 -12.08 -3.48 -33.38
CA THR A 106 -13.42 -3.30 -33.96
C THR A 106 -13.65 -4.32 -35.07
N ASP A 107 -13.61 -5.61 -34.71
CA ASP A 107 -13.64 -6.71 -35.69
C ASP A 107 -15.02 -7.06 -36.24
N SER A 108 -16.10 -6.46 -35.72
CA SER A 108 -17.45 -6.73 -36.21
C SER A 108 -18.45 -5.62 -35.89
N ARG A 109 -19.55 -5.59 -36.64
CA ARG A 109 -20.68 -4.68 -36.41
C ARG A 109 -21.87 -5.50 -35.92
N ARG A 110 -22.48 -5.07 -34.82
CA ARG A 110 -23.73 -5.64 -34.29
C ARG A 110 -24.83 -5.54 -35.37
N ALA A 111 -25.87 -6.37 -35.27
CA ALA A 111 -27.03 -6.33 -36.16
C ALA A 111 -27.74 -4.94 -36.19
N ASN A 112 -27.55 -4.12 -35.15
CA ASN A 112 -28.08 -2.76 -35.04
C ASN A 112 -27.13 -1.67 -35.58
N GLY A 113 -26.02 -2.03 -36.24
CA GLY A 113 -25.12 -1.07 -36.88
C GLY A 113 -24.08 -0.42 -35.97
N LEU A 114 -23.98 -0.80 -34.69
CA LEU A 114 -22.91 -0.35 -33.79
C LEU A 114 -21.69 -1.28 -33.86
N PRO A 115 -20.45 -0.76 -33.82
CA PRO A 115 -19.26 -1.59 -33.76
C PRO A 115 -19.20 -2.41 -32.46
N HIS A 116 -18.66 -3.63 -32.53
CA HIS A 116 -18.16 -4.35 -31.37
C HIS A 116 -16.81 -3.75 -31.01
N SER A 117 -16.79 -2.73 -30.14
CA SER A 117 -15.55 -2.24 -29.55
C SER A 117 -15.12 -3.23 -28.47
N ARG A 118 -14.08 -4.01 -28.75
CA ARG A 118 -13.36 -4.79 -27.72
C ARG A 118 -12.27 -3.91 -27.14
N GLN A 119 -12.40 -3.55 -25.87
CA GLN A 119 -11.35 -2.83 -25.15
C GLN A 119 -10.67 -3.79 -24.17
N THR A 120 -9.37 -3.97 -24.32
CA THR A 120 -8.54 -4.74 -23.39
C THR A 120 -7.60 -3.80 -22.68
N VAL A 121 -7.61 -3.85 -21.35
CA VAL A 121 -6.68 -3.13 -20.48
C VAL A 121 -5.79 -4.15 -19.79
N THR A 122 -4.48 -4.02 -19.94
CA THR A 122 -3.48 -4.85 -19.26
C THR A 122 -2.75 -4.00 -18.24
N LEU A 123 -2.74 -4.43 -16.98
CA LEU A 123 -1.95 -3.86 -15.90
C LEU A 123 -0.79 -4.82 -15.58
N ALA A 124 0.42 -4.28 -15.55
CA ALA A 124 1.62 -5.01 -15.14
C ALA A 124 2.20 -4.36 -13.88
N GLY A 125 2.71 -5.18 -12.96
CA GLY A 125 3.57 -4.70 -11.87
C GLY A 125 4.98 -4.39 -12.39
N SER A 126 5.86 -3.91 -11.52
CA SER A 126 7.29 -3.73 -11.82
C SER A 126 7.99 -5.10 -11.92
N GLY A 127 7.73 -5.83 -12.99
CA GLY A 127 8.21 -7.18 -13.28
C GLY A 127 7.51 -7.71 -14.52
N ASN A 128 8.16 -8.62 -15.25
CA ASN A 128 7.65 -9.15 -16.53
C ASN A 128 6.44 -10.08 -16.39
N ASP A 129 5.77 -10.09 -15.26
CA ASP A 129 4.59 -10.91 -15.00
C ASP A 129 3.32 -10.08 -15.27
N GLU A 130 2.35 -10.66 -15.98
CA GLU A 130 1.05 -10.05 -16.26
C GLU A 130 0.18 -10.18 -15.00
N TRP A 131 -0.19 -9.07 -14.36
CA TRP A 131 -0.94 -9.10 -13.09
C TRP A 131 -2.45 -9.13 -13.30
N LEU A 132 -2.96 -8.37 -14.29
CA LEU A 132 -4.39 -8.34 -14.59
C LEU A 132 -4.66 -7.98 -16.04
N ARG A 133 -5.44 -8.82 -16.72
CA ARG A 133 -6.01 -8.55 -18.04
C ARG A 133 -7.51 -8.41 -17.93
N VAL A 134 -8.02 -7.24 -18.27
CA VAL A 134 -9.46 -6.95 -18.30
C VAL A 134 -9.89 -6.84 -19.75
N GLU A 135 -10.78 -7.74 -20.18
CA GLU A 135 -11.43 -7.68 -21.49
C GLU A 135 -12.88 -7.26 -21.32
N ASN A 136 -13.26 -6.12 -21.89
CA ASN A 136 -14.64 -5.60 -21.83
C ASN A 136 -15.20 -5.47 -20.39
N GLY A 137 -14.32 -5.28 -19.40
CA GLY A 137 -14.73 -5.17 -18.02
C GLY A 137 -15.53 -3.89 -17.76
N PRO A 138 -16.56 -3.96 -16.91
CA PRO A 138 -17.34 -2.79 -16.54
C PRO A 138 -16.45 -1.77 -15.82
N VAL A 139 -16.48 -0.51 -16.28
CA VAL A 139 -15.80 0.60 -15.61
C VAL A 139 -16.60 0.98 -14.37
N VAL A 140 -16.04 0.71 -13.19
CA VAL A 140 -16.60 1.10 -11.90
C VAL A 140 -15.84 2.33 -11.39
N HIS A 141 -16.56 3.41 -11.09
CA HIS A 141 -15.98 4.59 -10.47
C HIS A 141 -15.95 4.42 -8.96
N PHE A 142 -14.76 4.43 -8.36
CA PHE A 142 -14.63 4.52 -6.90
C PHE A 142 -14.68 5.98 -6.47
N THR A 143 -15.53 6.29 -5.48
CA THR A 143 -15.69 7.65 -4.93
C THR A 143 -14.61 8.04 -3.91
N GLY A 144 -13.61 7.17 -3.69
CA GLY A 144 -12.48 7.42 -2.80
C GLY A 144 -12.16 6.18 -1.94
N PRO A 145 -10.99 6.15 -1.27
CA PRO A 145 -10.53 5.00 -0.49
C PRO A 145 -11.45 4.66 0.70
N ASP A 146 -12.16 5.65 1.26
CA ASP A 146 -13.02 5.48 2.44
C ASP A 146 -14.52 5.42 2.11
N SER A 147 -14.89 5.51 0.83
CA SER A 147 -16.30 5.44 0.40
C SER A 147 -16.60 4.00 -0.04
N LEU A 148 -17.17 3.20 0.87
CA LEU A 148 -17.75 1.92 0.47
C LEU A 148 -18.86 2.20 -0.54
N LEU A 149 -18.66 1.74 -1.78
CA LEU A 149 -19.73 1.73 -2.76
C LEU A 149 -20.80 0.75 -2.26
N ASP A 150 -22.06 1.16 -2.34
CA ASP A 150 -23.18 0.29 -2.00
C ASP A 150 -23.19 -0.93 -2.93
N ASP A 151 -23.21 -2.13 -2.36
CA ASP A 151 -23.22 -3.40 -3.08
C ASP A 151 -24.37 -3.47 -4.09
N GLU A 152 -25.52 -2.86 -3.79
CA GLU A 152 -26.66 -2.78 -4.72
C GLU A 152 -26.33 -1.90 -5.94
N PHE A 153 -25.67 -0.76 -5.70
CA PHE A 153 -25.23 0.14 -6.76
C PHE A 153 -24.18 -0.51 -7.66
N VAL A 154 -23.19 -1.18 -7.05
CA VAL A 154 -22.15 -1.93 -7.77
C VAL A 154 -22.80 -3.02 -8.62
N THR A 155 -23.65 -3.84 -8.03
CA THR A 155 -24.34 -4.94 -8.75
C THR A 155 -25.17 -4.42 -9.92
N ARG A 156 -26.01 -3.41 -9.71
CA ARG A 156 -26.82 -2.80 -10.77
C ARG A 156 -25.96 -2.25 -11.91
N GLN A 157 -24.81 -1.68 -11.60
CA GLN A 157 -23.92 -1.13 -12.61
C GLN A 157 -23.16 -2.20 -13.37
N LEU A 158 -22.77 -3.30 -12.71
CA LEU A 158 -22.23 -4.49 -13.35
C LEU A 158 -23.27 -5.12 -14.29
N ASP A 159 -24.50 -5.33 -13.83
CA ASP A 159 -25.58 -5.93 -14.62
C ASP A 159 -25.94 -5.07 -15.84
N SER A 160 -26.06 -3.75 -15.65
CA SER A 160 -26.36 -2.81 -16.76
C SER A 160 -25.27 -2.79 -17.84
N LYS A 161 -24.03 -3.19 -17.52
CA LYS A 161 -22.88 -3.10 -18.44
C LYS A 161 -22.44 -4.44 -19.00
N LEU A 162 -22.66 -5.52 -18.26
CA LEU A 162 -22.38 -6.88 -18.72
C LEU A 162 -23.46 -7.39 -19.68
N GLY A 163 -24.67 -6.83 -19.63
CA GLY A 163 -25.77 -7.24 -20.48
C GLY A 163 -26.25 -8.64 -20.12
N GLU A 164 -27.54 -8.81 -19.89
CA GLU A 164 -28.14 -10.13 -19.76
C GLU A 164 -28.09 -10.84 -21.12
N ASP A 165 -27.00 -11.52 -21.44
CA ASP A 165 -26.93 -12.54 -22.49
C ASP A 165 -25.75 -13.48 -22.15
N ALA A 166 -26.06 -14.53 -21.39
CA ALA A 166 -25.27 -15.77 -21.29
C ALA A 166 -25.64 -16.72 -22.43
#